data_AF-A0A3P7EAP4-F1
#
_entry.id   AF-A0A3P7EAP4-F1
#
_cell.length_a   1.000
_cell.length_b   1.000
_cell.length_c   1.000
_cell.angle_alpha   90.00
_cell.angle_beta   90.00
_cell.angle_gamma   90.00
#
_symmetry.space_group_name_H-M   'P 1'
#
loop_
_entity.id
_entity.type
_entity.pdbx_description
1 polymer ?
#
loop_
_entity_poly.entity_id
_entity_poly.type
_entity_poly.pdbx_seq_one_letter_code
_entity_poly.pdbx_strand_id
1 'polypeptide(L)'
;MLDKIVDNLENLESMSGYLFSIGATHANLIRRQVSKEIWNLMAEAFIDCTLDWGDKKGRTEASRKAWAFIISFAIEKIKRGHLHDRRQLAYHRRSSAFAPFQTIAPVPSLPSSAPTIQFWKSTEESGSHI
;
A
#
# COMPACT_ATOMS: atom_id res chain seq x y z
N MET A 1 21.45 5.88 6.56
CA MET A 1 21.24 5.68 5.10
C MET A 1 22.44 6.20 4.34
N LEU A 2 22.76 7.49 4.47
CA LEU A 2 23.91 8.11 3.80
C LEU A 2 25.24 7.46 4.19
N ASP A 3 25.43 7.07 5.44
CA ASP A 3 26.66 6.37 5.87
C ASP A 3 26.89 5.09 5.05
N LYS A 4 25.86 4.26 4.89
CA LYS A 4 25.94 3.06 4.03
C LYS A 4 26.25 3.38 2.57
N ILE A 5 25.75 4.51 2.05
CA ILE A 5 26.08 4.96 0.69
C ILE A 5 27.57 5.32 0.61
N VAL A 6 28.06 6.08 1.59
CA VAL A 6 29.47 6.49 1.68
C VAL A 6 30.39 5.27 1.82
N ASP A 7 30.00 4.27 2.60
CA ASP A 7 30.73 3.01 2.77
C ASP A 7 30.79 2.16 1.49
N ASN A 8 29.96 2.45 0.48
CA ASN A 8 29.85 1.68 -0.77
C ASN A 8 30.11 2.53 -2.02
N LEU A 9 30.86 3.63 -1.93
CA LEU A 9 31.10 4.52 -3.07
C LEU A 9 31.85 3.86 -4.23
N GLU A 10 32.73 2.89 -3.96
CA GLU A 10 33.45 2.13 -4.98
C GLU A 10 32.51 1.28 -5.86
N ASN A 11 31.38 0.85 -5.29
CA ASN A 11 30.35 0.11 -5.99
C ASN A 11 28.96 0.59 -5.57
N LEU A 12 28.65 1.83 -5.95
CA LEU A 12 27.40 2.48 -5.57
C LEU A 12 26.16 1.72 -6.10
N GLU A 13 26.29 1.00 -7.22
CA GLU A 13 25.21 0.20 -7.81
C GLU A 13 24.79 -0.98 -6.91
N SER A 14 25.68 -1.49 -6.05
CA SER A 14 25.32 -2.50 -5.02
C SER A 14 24.23 -2.02 -4.06
N MET A 15 24.11 -0.70 -3.88
CA MET A 15 23.10 -0.07 -3.02
C MET A 15 21.73 0.08 -3.70
N SER A 16 21.62 -0.20 -4.99
CA SER A 16 20.37 -0.02 -5.75
C SER A 16 19.18 -0.74 -5.13
N GLY A 17 19.35 -2.01 -4.72
CA GLY A 17 18.26 -2.78 -4.10
C GLY A 17 17.81 -2.22 -2.76
N TYR A 18 18.76 -1.76 -1.93
CA TYR A 18 18.48 -1.14 -0.64
C TYR A 18 17.78 0.23 -0.79
N LEU A 19 18.24 1.06 -1.72
CA LEU A 19 17.62 2.36 -1.98
C LEU A 19 16.22 2.21 -2.60
N PHE A 20 16.06 1.22 -3.49
CA PHE A 20 14.76 0.87 -4.04
C PHE A 20 13.78 0.42 -2.93
N SER A 21 14.23 -0.43 -1.99
CA SER A 21 13.37 -0.91 -0.91
C SER A 21 12.92 0.22 0.01
N ILE A 22 13.79 1.20 0.32
CA ILE A 22 13.40 2.43 1.03
C ILE A 22 12.23 3.11 0.32
N GLY A 23 12.33 3.33 -0.99
CA GLY A 23 11.27 3.95 -1.77
C GLY A 23 9.95 3.17 -1.74
N ALA A 24 10.01 1.85 -1.92
CA ALA A 24 8.86 0.96 -1.88
C ALA A 24 8.19 0.95 -0.50
N THR A 25 8.98 0.91 0.59
CA THR A 25 8.46 1.02 1.96
C THR A 25 7.76 2.35 2.18
N HIS A 26 8.32 3.46 1.71
CA HIS A 26 7.72 4.79 1.85
C HIS A 26 6.45 5.00 1.00
N ALA A 27 6.25 4.24 -0.07
CA ALA A 27 4.99 4.27 -0.83
C ALA A 27 3.79 3.75 -0.02
N ASN A 28 4.06 2.85 0.94
CA ASN A 28 3.07 2.27 1.85
C ASN A 28 2.88 3.07 3.14
N LEU A 29 3.89 3.85 3.52
CA LEU A 29 3.84 4.71 4.71
C LEU A 29 3.00 5.96 4.43
N ILE A 30 2.20 6.36 5.43
CA ILE A 30 1.43 7.60 5.47
C ILE A 30 0.34 7.69 4.38
N ARG A 31 -0.75 6.91 4.50
CA ARG A 31 -2.08 7.17 3.87
C ARG A 31 -2.04 7.79 2.44
N ARG A 32 -1.05 7.43 1.61
CA ARG A 32 -0.80 8.00 0.26
C ARG A 32 -0.46 9.51 0.20
N GLN A 33 -0.06 10.15 1.30
CA GLN A 33 0.28 11.57 1.32
C GLN A 33 1.72 11.88 0.90
N VAL A 34 2.61 10.87 0.87
CA VAL A 34 3.96 11.05 0.33
C VAL A 34 3.85 11.28 -1.17
N SER A 35 3.90 12.55 -1.55
CA SER A 35 3.87 12.98 -2.94
C SER A 35 5.22 12.67 -3.59
N LYS A 36 5.29 12.59 -4.92
CA LYS A 36 6.57 12.29 -5.59
C LYS A 36 7.58 13.45 -5.44
N GLU A 37 7.06 14.63 -5.14
CA GLU A 37 7.78 15.90 -5.01
C GLU A 37 8.66 15.92 -3.75
N ILE A 38 8.29 15.21 -2.68
CA ILE A 38 9.10 15.15 -1.45
C ILE A 38 10.50 14.60 -1.70
N TRP A 39 10.67 13.70 -2.68
CA TRP A 39 11.96 13.14 -3.03
C TRP A 39 12.85 14.16 -3.73
N ASN A 40 12.26 15.05 -4.53
CA ASN A 40 13.01 16.16 -5.13
C ASN A 40 13.39 17.18 -4.05
N LEU A 41 12.47 17.53 -3.15
CA LEU A 41 12.74 18.44 -2.03
C LEU A 41 13.85 17.89 -1.12
N MET A 42 13.83 16.58 -0.86
CA MET A 42 14.89 15.90 -0.10
C MET A 42 16.25 15.96 -0.82
N ALA A 43 16.25 15.81 -2.15
CA ALA A 43 17.47 15.94 -2.96
C ALA A 43 18.06 17.34 -2.85
N GLU A 44 17.23 18.36 -3.03
CA GLU A 44 17.61 19.78 -2.92
C GLU A 44 18.16 20.08 -1.52
N ALA A 45 17.44 19.69 -0.47
CA ALA A 45 17.88 19.88 0.90
C ALA A 45 19.23 19.19 1.19
N PHE A 46 19.46 17.98 0.69
CA PHE A 46 20.75 17.32 0.87
C PHE A 46 21.87 18.02 0.09
N ILE A 47 21.62 18.45 -1.14
CA ILE A 47 22.60 19.19 -1.94
C ILE A 47 22.98 20.46 -1.21
N ASP A 48 22.01 21.25 -0.75
CA ASP A 48 22.24 22.49 0.00
C ASP A 48 23.06 22.24 1.26
N CYS A 49 22.72 21.21 2.05
CA CYS A 49 23.49 20.83 3.22
C CYS A 49 24.96 20.49 2.89
N THR A 50 25.21 19.84 1.74
CA THR A 50 26.58 19.48 1.32
C THR A 50 27.43 20.66 0.87
N LEU A 51 26.84 21.82 0.54
CA LEU A 51 27.59 23.02 0.14
C LEU A 51 28.42 23.60 1.30
N ASP A 52 27.88 23.53 2.52
CA ASP A 52 28.51 24.06 3.73
C ASP A 52 29.23 23.00 4.57
N TRP A 53 29.11 21.73 4.18
CA TRP A 53 29.69 20.62 4.91
C TRP A 53 31.20 20.47 4.66
N GLY A 54 31.92 20.02 5.69
CA GLY A 54 33.36 19.79 5.65
C GLY A 54 34.23 21.04 5.74
N ASP A 55 35.55 20.82 5.75
CA ASP A 55 36.56 21.88 5.81
C ASP A 55 36.49 22.78 4.58
N LYS A 56 36.81 24.07 4.75
CA LYS A 56 36.83 25.04 3.63
C LYS A 56 37.65 24.56 2.43
N LYS A 57 38.77 23.85 2.66
CA LYS A 57 39.62 23.26 1.61
C LYS A 57 38.91 22.14 0.83
N GLY A 58 37.99 21.43 1.47
CA GLY A 58 37.21 20.33 0.88
C GLY A 58 36.00 20.79 0.06
N ARG A 59 35.58 22.06 0.18
CA ARG A 59 34.42 22.64 -0.53
C ARG A 59 34.74 23.04 -1.97
N THR A 60 35.41 22.15 -2.69
CA THR A 60 35.78 22.37 -4.10
C THR A 60 34.57 22.16 -5.01
N GLU A 61 34.64 22.71 -6.23
CA GLU A 61 33.66 22.41 -7.27
C GLU A 61 33.60 20.90 -7.59
N ALA A 62 34.73 20.20 -7.53
CA ALA A 62 34.79 18.75 -7.73
C ALA A 62 34.00 18.00 -6.64
N SER A 63 34.18 18.37 -5.38
CA SER A 63 33.43 17.79 -4.25
C SER A 63 31.93 18.06 -4.36
N ARG A 64 31.54 19.28 -4.75
CA ARG A 64 30.12 19.63 -4.96
C ARG A 64 29.48 18.81 -6.07
N LYS A 65 30.19 18.63 -7.20
CA LYS A 65 29.74 17.75 -8.29
C LYS A 65 29.61 16.30 -7.82
N ALA A 66 30.59 15.77 -7.08
CA ALA A 66 30.54 14.41 -6.55
C ALA A 66 29.32 14.19 -5.65
N TRP A 67 29.06 15.10 -4.70
CA TRP A 67 27.88 15.03 -3.83
C TRP A 67 26.58 15.11 -4.62
N ALA A 68 26.48 16.00 -5.61
CA ALA A 68 25.31 16.09 -6.47
C ALA A 68 25.05 14.76 -7.22
N PHE A 69 26.10 14.08 -7.72
CA PHE A 69 25.96 12.77 -8.34
C PHE A 69 25.51 11.69 -7.37
N ILE A 70 26.10 11.63 -6.17
CA ILE A 70 25.74 10.64 -5.13
C ILE A 70 24.27 10.81 -4.71
N ILE A 71 23.84 12.05 -4.43
CA ILE A 71 22.48 12.35 -4.01
C ILE A 71 21.49 12.07 -5.14
N SER A 72 21.81 12.47 -6.37
CA SER A 72 20.97 12.21 -7.55
C SER A 72 20.78 10.71 -7.76
N PHE A 73 21.84 9.92 -7.64
CA PHE A 73 21.76 8.46 -7.70
C PHE A 73 20.83 7.90 -6.62
N ALA A 74 21.04 8.29 -5.37
CA ALA A 74 20.26 7.78 -4.23
C ALA A 74 18.77 8.07 -4.41
N ILE A 75 18.44 9.32 -4.72
CA ILE A 75 17.05 9.78 -4.89
C ILE A 75 16.40 9.14 -6.10
N GLU A 76 17.11 8.94 -7.20
CA GLU A 76 16.58 8.25 -8.38
C GLU A 76 16.17 6.81 -8.06
N LYS A 77 17.01 6.05 -7.34
CA LYS A 77 16.68 4.66 -6.94
C LYS A 77 15.50 4.62 -5.97
N ILE A 78 15.42 5.54 -5.01
CA ILE A 78 14.29 5.68 -4.09
C ILE A 78 13.00 6.02 -4.87
N LYS A 79 13.04 6.98 -5.80
CA LYS A 79 11.89 7.35 -6.64
C LYS A 79 11.39 6.16 -7.46
N ARG A 80 12.29 5.34 -8.00
CA ARG A 80 11.91 4.11 -8.73
C ARG A 80 11.17 3.11 -7.83
N GLY A 81 11.70 2.86 -6.64
CA GLY A 81 11.04 1.98 -5.65
C GLY A 81 9.65 2.48 -5.26
N HIS A 82 9.56 3.77 -4.96
CA HIS A 82 8.30 4.42 -4.60
C HIS A 82 7.26 4.36 -5.73
N LEU A 83 7.68 4.63 -6.98
CA LEU A 83 6.79 4.58 -8.13
C LEU A 83 6.34 3.16 -8.45
N HIS A 84 7.24 2.18 -8.37
CA HIS A 84 6.94 0.77 -8.57
C HIS A 84 5.80 0.33 -7.64
N ASP A 85 5.97 0.57 -6.34
CA ASP A 85 5.00 0.10 -5.35
C ASP A 85 3.66 0.85 -5.42
N ARG A 86 3.68 2.17 -5.70
CA ARG A 86 2.44 2.92 -5.99
C ARG A 86 1.68 2.38 -7.19
N ARG A 87 2.36 1.88 -8.23
CA ARG A 87 1.71 1.24 -9.37
C ARG A 87 1.07 -0.09 -8.95
N GLN A 88 1.80 -0.92 -8.20
CA GLN A 88 1.26 -2.20 -7.68
C GLN A 88 -0.01 -1.98 -6.85
N LEU A 89 0.00 -1.00 -5.94
CA LEU A 89 -1.19 -0.63 -5.14
C LEU A 89 -2.37 -0.14 -6.01
N ALA A 90 -2.10 0.55 -7.12
CA ALA A 90 -3.13 0.99 -8.04
C ALA A 90 -3.73 -0.17 -8.84
N TYR A 91 -2.90 -1.14 -9.27
CA TYR A 91 -3.35 -2.36 -9.94
C TYR A 91 -4.25 -3.20 -9.02
N HIS A 92 -3.82 -3.47 -7.78
CA HIS A 92 -4.62 -4.25 -6.83
C HIS A 92 -5.98 -3.60 -6.51
N ARG A 93 -6.03 -2.28 -6.38
CA ARG A 93 -7.30 -1.55 -6.17
C ARG A 93 -8.26 -1.68 -7.36
N ARG A 94 -7.74 -1.70 -8.59
CA ARG A 94 -8.58 -1.88 -9.80
C ARG A 94 -9.09 -3.31 -9.89
N SER A 95 -8.25 -4.30 -9.62
CA SER A 95 -8.68 -5.71 -9.65
C SER A 95 -9.74 -6.04 -8.60
N SER A 96 -9.67 -5.43 -7.40
CA SER A 96 -10.69 -5.64 -6.36
C SER A 96 -12.06 -5.00 -6.67
N ALA A 97 -12.11 -4.00 -7.55
CA ALA A 97 -13.35 -3.31 -7.91
C ALA A 97 -14.22 -4.09 -8.92
N PHE A 98 -13.69 -5.16 -9.52
CA PHE A 98 -14.40 -6.00 -10.49
C PHE A 98 -14.98 -7.29 -9.90
N ALA A 99 -15.07 -7.43 -8.58
CA ALA A 99 -15.85 -8.52 -7.99
C ALA A 99 -17.34 -8.30 -8.34
N PRO A 100 -17.96 -9.15 -9.17
CA PRO A 100 -19.39 -9.04 -9.44
C PRO A 100 -20.11 -9.28 -8.12
N PHE A 101 -21.03 -8.39 -7.75
CA PHE A 101 -22.00 -8.68 -6.72
C PHE A 101 -22.63 -10.03 -7.06
N GLN A 102 -22.45 -11.01 -6.17
CA GLN A 102 -23.17 -12.27 -6.29
C GLN A 102 -24.66 -11.92 -6.27
N THR A 103 -25.30 -12.10 -7.41
CA THR A 103 -26.75 -12.04 -7.59
C THR A 103 -27.40 -12.87 -6.51
N ILE A 104 -28.17 -12.22 -5.66
CA ILE A 104 -29.06 -12.82 -4.67
C ILE A 104 -29.90 -13.88 -5.42
N ALA A 105 -29.72 -15.15 -5.06
CA ALA A 105 -30.55 -16.22 -5.57
C ALA A 105 -32.02 -15.96 -5.17
N PRO A 106 -33.00 -16.15 -6.06
CA PRO A 106 -34.40 -16.06 -5.68
C PRO A 106 -34.70 -17.22 -4.75
N VAL A 107 -35.21 -16.92 -3.55
CA VAL A 107 -35.80 -17.90 -2.64
C VAL A 107 -36.96 -18.58 -3.39
N PRO A 108 -36.96 -19.91 -3.58
CA PRO A 108 -38.11 -20.58 -4.17
C PRO A 108 -39.24 -20.59 -3.14
N SER A 109 -40.30 -19.83 -3.43
CA SER A 109 -41.57 -19.89 -2.70
C SER A 109 -42.13 -21.32 -2.78
N LEU A 110 -42.28 -21.94 -1.61
CA LEU A 110 -42.83 -23.28 -1.41
C LEU A 110 -44.29 -23.34 -1.91
N PRO A 111 -44.71 -24.39 -2.65
CA PRO A 111 -46.11 -24.56 -3.02
C PRO A 111 -46.95 -24.98 -1.81
N SER A 112 -48.00 -24.20 -1.56
CA SER A 112 -49.07 -24.46 -0.59
C SER A 112 -49.87 -25.70 -1.02
N SER A 113 -49.66 -26.82 -0.35
CA SER A 113 -50.49 -28.02 -0.47
C SER A 113 -50.99 -28.43 0.91
N ALA A 114 -52.24 -28.11 1.21
CA ALA A 114 -52.98 -28.63 2.36
C ALA A 114 -53.61 -29.98 2.01
N PRO A 115 -53.44 -31.03 2.84
CA PRO A 115 -54.33 -32.18 2.84
C PRO A 115 -55.20 -32.16 4.10
N THR A 116 -56.51 -32.02 3.89
CA THR A 116 -57.56 -32.31 4.88
C THR A 116 -57.55 -33.80 5.19
N ILE A 117 -57.28 -34.19 6.44
CA ILE A 117 -57.55 -35.54 6.94
C ILE A 117 -58.28 -35.42 8.28
N GLN A 118 -59.54 -35.85 8.29
CA GLN A 118 -60.36 -36.06 9.48
C GLN A 118 -59.99 -37.38 10.18
N PHE A 119 -60.65 -37.64 11.33
CA PHE A 119 -60.71 -38.89 12.11
C PHE A 119 -59.58 -39.02 13.18
N TRP A 120 -59.81 -39.21 14.50
CA TRP A 120 -60.77 -40.07 15.22
C TRP A 120 -61.16 -39.51 16.63
N LYS A 121 -62.29 -40.03 17.15
CA LYS A 121 -62.93 -39.88 18.47
C LYS A 121 -62.08 -40.24 19.70
N SER A 122 -62.39 -39.57 20.83
CA SER A 122 -62.66 -40.11 22.19
C SER A 122 -63.62 -39.11 22.87
N THR A 123 -64.88 -39.39 23.25
CA THR A 123 -65.38 -40.19 24.39
C THR A 123 -64.80 -39.63 25.71
N GLU A 124 -65.51 -39.11 26.71
CA GLU A 124 -66.87 -39.26 27.27
C GLU A 124 -67.10 -38.13 28.32
N GLU A 125 -68.38 -37.81 28.61
CA GLU A 125 -68.97 -37.38 29.92
C GLU A 125 -68.39 -36.18 30.72
N SER A 126 -69.13 -35.35 31.49
CA SER A 126 -70.54 -35.21 31.88
C SER A 126 -70.66 -33.94 32.79
N GLY A 127 -71.85 -33.34 32.89
CA GLY A 127 -72.31 -32.44 33.98
C GLY A 127 -72.06 -30.94 33.75
N SER A 128 -73.07 -30.10 33.46
CA SER A 128 -74.00 -29.42 34.41
C SER A 128 -73.26 -28.44 35.34
N HIS A 129 -73.65 -27.19 35.62
CA HIS A 129 -74.87 -26.36 35.63
C HIS A 129 -74.41 -24.92 35.29
N ILE A 130 -75.20 -23.91 34.89
CA ILE A 130 -76.52 -23.35 35.28
C ILE A 130 -77.05 -22.62 34.04
#